data_AF-A0A2V8NIK0-F1
#
_entry.id   AF-A0A2V8NIK0-F1
#
_cell.length_a   1.000
_cell.length_b   1.000
_cell.length_c   1.000
_cell.angle_alpha   90.00
_cell.angle_beta   90.00
_cell.angle_gamma   90.00
#
_symmetry.space_group_name_H-M   'P 1'
#
loop_
_entity.id
_entity.type
_entity.pdbx_description
1 polymer ?
#
loop_
_entity_poly.entity_id
_entity_poly.type
_entity_poly.pdbx_seq_one_letter_code
_entity_poly.pdbx_strand_id
1 'polypeptide(L)'
;MPPPIEREKGSELLALRDLKVHFDLGGGGLLSKLTGNNSVKRVVKAVDGVTIDIYPGETLGLVGESGCGKSTLGRAILRLTEPTGGQVL
;
A
#
# COMPACT_ATOMS: atom_id res chain seq x y z
N MET A 1 -7.54 9.35 -30.85
CA MET A 1 -8.01 8.92 -29.51
C MET A 1 -8.06 7.40 -29.54
N PRO A 2 -7.38 6.68 -28.63
CA PRO A 2 -7.53 5.22 -28.56
C PRO A 2 -9.00 4.87 -28.26
N PRO A 3 -9.49 3.71 -28.73
CA PRO A 3 -10.85 3.26 -28.44
C PRO A 3 -11.05 3.11 -26.91
N PRO A 4 -12.29 3.25 -26.41
CA PRO A 4 -12.61 2.95 -25.01
C PRO A 4 -12.17 1.51 -24.69
N ILE A 5 -11.49 1.34 -23.55
CA ILE A 5 -11.05 0.03 -23.09
C ILE A 5 -12.28 -0.66 -22.49
N GLU A 6 -12.70 -1.79 -23.06
CA GLU A 6 -13.78 -2.60 -22.51
C GLU A 6 -13.32 -3.26 -21.21
N ARG A 7 -14.12 -3.11 -20.14
CA ARG A 7 -13.87 -3.70 -18.83
C ARG A 7 -14.75 -4.92 -18.64
N GLU A 8 -14.21 -6.09 -18.95
CA GLU A 8 -14.89 -7.36 -18.67
C GLU A 8 -14.54 -7.83 -17.26
N LYS A 9 -15.53 -8.16 -16.44
CA LYS A 9 -15.32 -8.61 -15.06
C LYS A 9 -14.54 -9.92 -15.04
N GLY A 10 -13.45 -10.00 -14.27
CA GLY A 10 -12.56 -11.17 -14.23
C GLY A 10 -11.39 -11.10 -15.22
N SER A 11 -11.30 -10.04 -16.03
CA SER A 11 -10.19 -9.79 -16.96
C SER A 11 -9.14 -8.83 -16.39
N GLU A 12 -9.22 -8.48 -15.10
CA GLU A 12 -8.27 -7.56 -14.46
C GLU A 12 -6.83 -8.09 -14.61
N LEU A 13 -5.93 -7.25 -15.10
CA LEU A 13 -4.50 -7.55 -15.19
C LEU A 13 -3.81 -7.42 -13.83
N LEU A 14 -4.31 -6.49 -13.00
CA LEU A 14 -3.87 -6.28 -11.62
C LEU A 14 -5.06 -5.86 -10.78
N ALA A 15 -5.24 -6.50 -9.63
CA ALA A 15 -6.27 -6.15 -8.66
C ALA A 15 -5.66 -5.96 -7.25
N LEU A 16 -5.81 -4.77 -6.71
CA LEU A 16 -5.47 -4.47 -5.31
C LEU A 16 -6.75 -4.50 -4.48
N ARG A 17 -6.72 -5.18 -3.34
CA ARG A 17 -7.87 -5.30 -2.43
C ARG A 17 -7.47 -4.90 -1.02
N ASP A 18 -7.97 -3.76 -0.55
CA ASP A 18 -7.69 -3.21 0.79
C ASP A 18 -6.19 -3.23 1.14
N LEU A 19 -5.33 -2.92 0.17
CA LEU A 19 -3.88 -3.07 0.30
C LEU A 19 -3.35 -2.11 1.35
N LYS A 20 -2.54 -2.63 2.28
CA LYS A 20 -1.96 -1.88 3.39
C LYS A 20 -0.46 -2.14 3.48
N VAL A 21 0.30 -1.08 3.76
CA VAL A 21 1.73 -1.14 4.06
C VAL A 21 2.01 -0.16 5.18
N HIS A 22 2.19 -0.69 6.39
CA HIS A 22 2.45 0.08 7.60
C HIS A 22 3.85 -0.21 8.14
N PHE A 23 4.61 0.83 8.45
CA PHE A 23 5.95 0.71 9.01
C PHE A 23 5.93 1.02 10.50
N ASP A 24 6.47 0.11 11.30
CA ASP A 24 6.70 0.31 12.73
C ASP A 24 8.02 1.07 12.92
N LEU A 25 7.93 2.32 13.39
CA LEU A 25 9.11 3.15 13.68
C LEU A 25 9.65 2.92 15.10
N GLY A 26 9.11 1.94 15.83
CA GLY A 26 9.48 1.64 17.19
C GLY A 26 8.95 2.65 18.21
N GLY A 27 9.44 2.50 19.45
CA GLY A 27 8.99 3.26 20.62
C GLY A 27 8.87 2.40 21.87
N GLY A 28 8.67 1.09 21.76
CA GLY A 28 8.52 0.18 22.90
C GLY A 28 9.76 -0.69 23.17
N GLY A 29 10.88 -0.08 23.57
CA GLY A 29 12.05 -0.82 24.03
C GLY A 29 11.83 -1.47 25.41
N LEU A 30 12.70 -2.39 25.82
CA LEU A 30 12.67 -3.03 27.14
C LEU A 30 12.67 -2.00 28.30
N LEU A 31 13.37 -0.87 28.12
CA LEU A 31 13.35 0.27 29.03
C LEU A 31 11.94 0.88 29.21
N SER A 32 11.14 0.98 28.14
CA SER A 32 9.79 1.54 28.20
C SER A 32 8.81 0.63 28.93
N LYS A 33 9.01 -0.70 28.85
CA LYS A 33 8.24 -1.68 29.64
C LYS A 33 8.57 -1.63 31.14
N LEU A 34 9.84 -1.40 31.48
CA LEU A 34 10.31 -1.36 32.88
C LEU A 34 10.00 -0.03 33.58
N THR A 35 9.97 1.07 32.84
CA THR A 35 9.70 2.42 33.40
C THR A 35 8.21 2.75 33.50
N GLY A 36 7.31 1.83 33.13
CA GLY A 36 5.87 2.09 33.07
C GLY A 36 5.47 3.21 32.10
N ASN A 37 6.43 3.70 31.31
CA ASN A 37 6.21 4.80 30.40
C ASN A 37 5.54 4.21 29.15
N ASN A 38 4.27 4.51 28.94
CA ASN A 38 3.48 4.05 27.79
C ASN A 38 3.99 4.77 26.52
N SER A 39 5.14 4.36 26.01
CA SER A 39 5.67 4.92 24.77
C SER A 39 4.74 4.55 23.64
N VAL A 40 4.05 5.56 23.11
CA VAL A 40 3.12 5.40 22.00
C VAL A 40 3.86 4.75 20.84
N LYS A 41 3.42 3.56 20.44
CA LYS A 41 3.92 2.86 19.26
C LYS A 41 3.74 3.77 18.05
N ARG A 42 4.83 4.20 17.42
CA ARG A 42 4.76 5.08 16.25
C ARG A 42 4.68 4.23 14.99
N VAL A 43 3.51 4.22 14.37
CA VAL A 43 3.26 3.52 13.11
C VAL A 43 3.07 4.54 12.00
N VAL A 44 3.80 4.40 10.90
CA VAL A 44 3.57 5.18 9.67
C VAL A 44 2.75 4.33 8.71
N LYS A 45 1.59 4.84 8.33
CA LYS A 45 0.71 4.21 7.36
C LYS A 45 1.03 4.70 5.95
N ALA A 46 2.02 4.09 5.31
CA ALA A 46 2.47 4.54 3.98
C ALA A 46 1.49 4.17 2.85
N VAL A 47 0.76 3.07 3.01
CA VAL A 47 -0.39 2.69 2.18
C VAL A 47 -1.48 2.20 3.13
N ASP A 48 -2.70 2.72 3.02
CA ASP A 48 -3.81 2.36 3.93
C ASP A 48 -5.13 2.18 3.17
N GLY A 49 -5.43 0.92 2.79
CA GLY A 49 -6.72 0.54 2.22
C GLY A 49 -6.89 0.84 0.72
N VAL A 50 -5.81 0.72 -0.06
CA VAL A 50 -5.87 0.97 -1.50
C VAL A 50 -6.57 -0.17 -2.23
N THR A 51 -7.63 0.15 -2.98
CA THR A 51 -8.36 -0.79 -3.84
C THR A 51 -8.42 -0.21 -5.25
N ILE A 52 -7.80 -0.91 -6.19
CA ILE A 52 -7.66 -0.48 -7.59
C ILE A 52 -7.72 -1.71 -8.48
N ASP A 53 -8.36 -1.57 -9.64
CA ASP A 53 -8.33 -2.53 -10.74
C ASP A 53 -7.62 -1.89 -11.93
N ILE A 54 -6.72 -2.63 -12.57
CA ILE A 54 -6.08 -2.24 -13.83
C ILE A 54 -6.40 -3.32 -14.85
N TYR A 55 -7.02 -2.92 -15.96
CA TYR A 55 -7.40 -3.80 -17.05
C TYR A 55 -6.33 -3.81 -18.16
N PRO A 56 -6.27 -4.86 -19.00
CA PRO A 56 -5.37 -4.90 -20.15
C PRO A 56 -5.47 -3.64 -21.03
N GLY A 57 -4.34 -3.03 -21.34
CA GLY A 57 -4.28 -1.80 -22.15
C GLY A 57 -4.50 -0.50 -21.38
N GLU A 58 -4.85 -0.54 -20.10
CA GLU A 58 -4.93 0.66 -19.26
C GLU A 58 -3.54 1.11 -18.80
N THR A 59 -3.37 2.42 -18.65
CA THR A 59 -2.19 3.01 -18.01
C THR A 59 -2.63 3.77 -16.76
N LEU A 60 -2.14 3.34 -15.60
CA LEU A 60 -2.37 4.03 -14.32
C LEU A 60 -1.24 5.01 -14.03
N GLY A 61 -1.55 6.31 -14.01
CA GLY A 61 -0.66 7.34 -13.49
C GLY A 61 -0.87 7.57 -12.00
N LEU A 62 0.17 7.37 -11.19
CA LEU A 62 0.14 7.64 -9.74
C LEU A 62 0.93 8.92 -9.41
N VAL A 63 0.22 9.97 -8.98
CA VAL A 63 0.79 11.29 -8.70
C VAL A 63 0.53 11.73 -7.26
N GLY A 64 1.35 12.65 -6.76
CA GLY A 64 1.24 13.18 -5.40
C GLY A 64 2.58 13.69 -4.87
N GLU A 65 2.54 14.41 -3.75
CA GLU A 65 3.72 15.04 -3.11
C GLU A 65 4.80 14.03 -2.69
N SER A 66 6.04 14.50 -2.50
CA SER A 66 7.10 13.65 -1.95
C SER A 66 6.69 13.06 -0.60
N GLY A 67 6.89 11.76 -0.40
CA GLY A 67 6.54 11.08 0.85
C GLY A 67 5.10 10.58 0.97
N CYS A 68 4.19 10.85 0.02
CA CYS A 68 2.79 10.40 0.13
C CYS A 68 2.55 8.89 -0.08
N GLY A 69 3.59 8.07 -0.27
CA GLY A 69 3.47 6.61 -0.37
C GLY A 69 3.52 6.00 -1.78
N LYS A 70 3.71 6.81 -2.85
CA LYS A 70 3.73 6.32 -4.25
C LYS A 70 4.70 5.17 -4.50
N SER A 71 5.97 5.36 -4.13
CA SER A 71 7.01 4.33 -4.32
C SER A 71 6.78 3.12 -3.41
N THR A 72 6.14 3.31 -2.25
CA THR A 72 5.76 2.20 -1.36
C THR A 72 4.67 1.36 -1.99
N LEU A 73 3.62 1.98 -2.54
CA LEU A 73 2.58 1.28 -3.27
C LEU A 73 3.15 0.51 -4.47
N GLY A 74 4.00 1.16 -5.29
CA GLY A 74 4.65 0.51 -6.42
C GLY A 74 5.51 -0.69 -6.03
N ARG A 75 6.30 -0.58 -4.94
CA ARG A 75 7.09 -1.71 -4.41
C ARG A 75 6.22 -2.84 -3.88
N ALA A 76 5.08 -2.54 -3.26
CA ALA A 76 4.13 -3.54 -2.78
C ALA A 76 3.47 -4.31 -3.94
N ILE A 77 3.07 -3.60 -5.01
CA ILE A 77 2.55 -4.21 -6.25
C ILE A 77 3.58 -5.18 -6.85
N LEU A 78 4.85 -4.77 -6.92
CA LEU A 78 5.95 -5.58 -7.43
C LEU A 78 6.44 -6.66 -6.46
N ARG A 79 5.78 -6.84 -5.29
CA ARG A 79 6.18 -7.75 -4.21
C ARG A 79 7.63 -7.56 -3.72
N LEU A 80 8.17 -6.34 -3.86
CA LEU A 80 9.46 -5.94 -3.29
C LEU A 80 9.32 -5.48 -1.83
N THR A 81 8.10 -5.27 -1.37
CA THR A 81 7.78 -4.95 0.02
C THR A 81 6.52 -5.72 0.37
N GLU A 82 6.59 -6.51 1.45
CA GLU A 82 5.46 -7.32 1.88
C GLU A 82 4.33 -6.41 2.40
N PRO A 83 3.08 -6.58 1.91
CA PRO A 83 1.94 -5.88 2.46
C PRO A 83 1.70 -6.26 3.92
N THR A 84 1.33 -5.29 4.75
CA THR A 84 0.90 -5.56 6.13
C THR A 84 -0.57 -5.95 6.23
N GLY A 85 -1.30 -5.91 5.11
CA GLY A 85 -2.68 -6.34 4.99
C GLY A 85 -3.21 -6.15 3.57
N GLY A 86 -4.38 -6.75 3.30
CA GLY A 86 -4.98 -6.74 1.96
C GLY A 86 -4.32 -7.75 1.01
N GLN A 87 -4.57 -7.58 -0.29
CA GLN A 87 -4.12 -8.52 -1.33
C GLN A 87 -3.68 -7.80 -2.62
N VAL A 88 -2.71 -8.43 -3.30
CA VAL A 88 -2.29 -8.12 -4.67
C VAL A 88 -2.58 -9.36 -5.51
N LEU A 89 -3.58 -9.25 -6.39
CA LEU A 89 -4.13 -10.30 -7.25
C LEU A 89 -3.78 -10.06 -8.71
#